data_AF-A0AAV5X7N7-F1
#
_entry.id   AF-A0AAV5X7N7-F1
#
_cell.length_a   1.000
_cell.length_b   1.000
_cell.length_c   1.000
_cell.angle_alpha   90.00
_cell.angle_beta   90.00
_cell.angle_gamma   90.00
#
_symmetry.space_group_name_H-M   'P 1'
#
loop_
_entity.id
_entity.type
_entity.pdbx_description
1 polymer ?
#
loop_
_entity_poly.entity_id
_entity_poly.type
_entity_poly.pdbx_seq_one_letter_code
_entity_poly.pdbx_strand_id
1 'polypeptide(L)'
;MTEHDKDTRLLTRIEQGERIESAEEMTDEYRANLVHLMTMQADSELAGGYGYVPWIMKAPGVEEKHVVAQIVKDEIRHATVMYGLLADLGVDTGAHVQNHDEIFTMRIAPDADIGTARITSDKRVNIFYYPIDTWADFIFFNFCMDRGAGHQLEDVRHCSYGPWVRAIEGIFKEEKFHIRHGEYWVKRLAEDPKTHDEAQTTFAKWFIRTMNIFGRPGSSKNALYRKYRLKLRDNDEVRQSFAAEVKEKAEQVGLKLPEWTPVWERLPEEAHIPG
;
A
#
# COMPACT_ATOMS: atom_id res chain seq x y z
N MET A 1 -1.23 -5.06 38.14
CA MET A 1 -0.23 -4.50 37.20
C MET A 1 -0.93 -3.42 36.42
N THR A 2 -0.41 -2.19 36.45
CA THR A 2 -1.03 -1.06 35.72
C THR A 2 -0.82 -1.23 34.22
N GLU A 3 -1.58 -0.52 33.38
CA GLU A 3 -1.33 -0.50 31.92
C GLU A 3 0.07 0.01 31.58
N HIS A 4 0.59 0.97 32.38
CA HIS A 4 1.96 1.47 32.22
C HIS A 4 3.02 0.39 32.45
N ASP A 5 2.83 -0.47 33.46
CA ASP A 5 3.74 -1.59 33.73
C ASP A 5 3.69 -2.63 32.61
N LYS A 6 2.49 -2.90 32.05
CA LYS A 6 2.32 -3.79 30.90
C LYS A 6 3.04 -3.25 29.68
N ASP A 7 2.89 -1.95 29.38
CA ASP A 7 3.52 -1.30 28.23
C ASP A 7 5.04 -1.31 28.36
N THR A 8 5.57 -0.99 29.54
CA THR A 8 7.03 -1.04 29.80
C THR A 8 7.59 -2.44 29.58
N ARG A 9 6.89 -3.48 30.07
CA ARG A 9 7.30 -4.87 29.88
C ARG A 9 7.22 -5.29 28.40
N LEU A 10 6.17 -4.87 27.69
CA LEU A 10 6.01 -5.13 26.27
C LEU A 10 7.15 -4.51 25.45
N LEU A 11 7.47 -3.23 25.70
CA LEU A 11 8.57 -2.54 25.02
C LEU A 11 9.92 -3.19 25.28
N THR A 12 10.18 -3.61 26.52
CA THR A 12 11.42 -4.34 26.88
C THR A 12 11.59 -5.61 26.03
N ARG A 13 10.51 -6.38 25.83
CA ARG A 13 10.52 -7.58 24.97
C ARG A 13 10.82 -7.24 23.51
N ILE A 14 10.18 -6.19 23.00
CA ILE A 14 10.36 -5.70 21.62
C ILE A 14 11.80 -5.23 21.38
N GLU A 15 12.39 -4.53 22.34
CA GLU A 15 13.79 -4.07 22.32
C GLU A 15 14.78 -5.25 22.33
N GLN A 16 14.46 -6.33 23.03
CA GLN A 16 15.22 -7.58 23.03
C GLN A 16 15.05 -8.39 21.73
N GLY A 17 14.19 -7.95 20.81
CA GLY A 17 13.95 -8.60 19.52
C GLY A 17 12.93 -9.74 19.59
N GLU A 18 12.21 -9.88 20.71
CA GLU A 18 11.11 -10.84 20.79
C GLU A 18 9.95 -10.42 19.88
N ARG A 19 9.26 -11.42 19.32
CA ARG A 19 8.02 -11.22 18.58
C ARG A 19 6.82 -11.45 19.50
N ILE A 20 5.79 -10.63 19.30
CA ILE A 20 4.47 -10.77 19.91
C ILE A 20 3.66 -11.71 19.03
N GLU A 21 3.06 -12.75 19.61
CA GLU A 21 2.44 -13.84 18.86
C GLU A 21 0.92 -13.91 19.03
N SER A 22 0.36 -13.37 20.12
CA SER A 22 -1.09 -13.40 20.36
C SER A 22 -1.66 -12.10 20.96
N ALA A 23 -2.98 -11.98 20.96
CA ALA A 23 -3.68 -10.81 21.50
C ALA A 23 -3.48 -10.63 23.02
N GLU A 24 -3.31 -11.74 23.76
CA GLU A 24 -3.11 -11.74 25.22
C GLU A 24 -1.77 -11.14 25.63
N GLU A 25 -0.82 -11.07 24.71
CA GLU A 25 0.51 -10.48 24.94
C GLU A 25 0.52 -8.95 24.74
N MET A 26 -0.54 -8.39 24.18
CA MET A 26 -0.61 -6.98 23.76
C MET A 26 -1.10 -6.05 24.87
N THR A 27 -0.65 -4.80 24.85
CA THR A 27 -1.39 -3.70 25.48
C THR A 27 -2.49 -3.21 24.55
N ASP A 28 -3.49 -2.51 25.11
CA ASP A 28 -4.57 -1.92 24.32
C ASP A 28 -4.04 -0.94 23.27
N GLU A 29 -3.03 -0.13 23.63
CA GLU A 29 -2.41 0.83 22.71
C GLU A 29 -1.66 0.13 21.57
N TYR A 30 -0.90 -0.93 21.87
CA TYR A 30 -0.23 -1.73 20.84
C TYR A 30 -1.25 -2.36 19.90
N ARG A 31 -2.28 -3.03 20.44
CA ARG A 31 -3.32 -3.69 19.65
C ARG A 31 -4.07 -2.70 18.77
N ALA A 32 -4.43 -1.53 19.30
CA ALA A 32 -5.13 -0.50 18.53
C ALA A 32 -4.31 -0.02 17.33
N ASN A 33 -3.01 0.24 17.51
CA ASN A 33 -2.12 0.67 16.42
C ASN A 33 -1.85 -0.43 15.40
N LEU A 34 -1.71 -1.68 15.86
CA LEU A 34 -1.54 -2.86 14.99
C LEU A 34 -2.79 -3.10 14.13
N VAL A 35 -3.96 -3.17 14.75
CA VAL A 35 -5.25 -3.36 14.06
C VAL A 35 -5.43 -2.28 13.01
N HIS A 36 -5.19 -1.02 13.37
CA HIS A 36 -5.32 0.10 12.45
C HIS A 36 -4.44 -0.05 11.19
N LEU A 37 -3.15 -0.37 11.35
CA LEU A 37 -2.25 -0.58 10.21
C LEU A 37 -2.64 -1.79 9.36
N MET A 38 -3.05 -2.88 9.99
CA MET A 38 -3.45 -4.09 9.26
C MET A 38 -4.78 -3.91 8.52
N THR A 39 -5.72 -3.13 9.07
CA THR A 39 -6.96 -2.75 8.37
C THR A 39 -6.68 -1.87 7.16
N MET A 40 -5.72 -0.93 7.23
CA MET A 40 -5.30 -0.19 6.03
C MET A 40 -4.88 -1.11 4.91
N GLN A 41 -4.04 -2.08 5.25
CA GLN A 41 -3.51 -2.99 4.28
C GLN A 41 -4.65 -3.84 3.70
N ALA A 42 -5.44 -4.49 4.54
CA ALA A 42 -6.56 -5.33 4.11
C ALA A 42 -7.54 -4.60 3.18
N ASP A 43 -7.95 -3.38 3.55
CA ASP A 43 -8.88 -2.55 2.78
C ASP A 43 -8.24 -2.11 1.45
N SER A 44 -6.94 -1.83 1.44
CA SER A 44 -6.19 -1.44 0.25
C SER A 44 -6.02 -2.58 -0.74
N GLU A 45 -5.63 -3.78 -0.28
CA GLU A 45 -5.53 -4.97 -1.16
C GLU A 45 -6.90 -5.27 -1.78
N LEU A 46 -7.98 -5.22 -0.98
CA LEU A 46 -9.33 -5.51 -1.47
C LEU A 46 -9.80 -4.46 -2.49
N ALA A 47 -9.62 -3.18 -2.19
CA ALA A 47 -9.96 -2.10 -3.10
C ALA A 47 -9.13 -2.17 -4.39
N GLY A 48 -7.82 -2.45 -4.30
CA GLY A 48 -6.93 -2.67 -5.44
C GLY A 48 -7.43 -3.80 -6.33
N GLY A 49 -7.67 -4.97 -5.74
CA GLY A 49 -8.23 -6.14 -6.44
C GLY A 49 -9.51 -5.82 -7.21
N TYR A 50 -10.48 -5.13 -6.59
CA TYR A 50 -11.70 -4.69 -7.29
C TYR A 50 -11.44 -3.67 -8.39
N GLY A 51 -10.45 -2.79 -8.24
CA GLY A 51 -10.03 -1.85 -9.28
C GLY A 51 -9.50 -2.54 -10.53
N TYR A 52 -8.91 -3.72 -10.36
CA TYR A 52 -8.34 -4.52 -11.44
C TYR A 52 -9.35 -5.46 -12.11
N VAL A 53 -10.48 -5.79 -11.48
CA VAL A 53 -11.49 -6.69 -12.06
C VAL A 53 -11.92 -6.30 -13.49
N PRO A 54 -12.25 -5.02 -13.79
CA PRO A 54 -12.61 -4.64 -15.16
C PRO A 54 -11.48 -4.85 -16.18
N TRP A 55 -10.23 -4.84 -15.74
CA TRP A 55 -9.06 -5.01 -16.59
C TRP A 55 -8.84 -6.43 -17.08
N ILE A 56 -9.44 -7.44 -16.43
CA ILE A 56 -9.42 -8.82 -16.92
C ILE A 56 -9.94 -8.90 -18.36
N MET A 57 -10.95 -8.09 -18.72
CA MET A 57 -11.51 -8.11 -20.07
C MET A 57 -10.94 -7.02 -20.99
N LYS A 58 -10.42 -5.92 -20.42
CA LYS A 58 -9.86 -4.79 -21.17
C LYS A 58 -8.39 -4.98 -21.56
N ALA A 59 -7.64 -5.85 -20.87
CA ALA A 59 -6.22 -6.05 -21.13
C ALA A 59 -5.95 -6.53 -22.58
N PRO A 60 -4.81 -6.13 -23.19
CA PRO A 60 -4.53 -6.40 -24.59
C PRO A 60 -4.06 -7.86 -24.80
N GLY A 61 -4.73 -8.60 -25.69
CA GLY A 61 -4.40 -10.00 -25.96
C GLY A 61 -5.01 -10.98 -24.96
N VAL A 62 -4.68 -12.27 -25.06
CA VAL A 62 -5.20 -13.31 -24.14
C VAL A 62 -4.24 -13.49 -22.96
N GLU A 63 -2.95 -13.32 -23.23
CA GLU A 63 -1.84 -13.43 -22.31
C GLU A 63 -1.98 -12.41 -21.18
N GLU A 64 -2.24 -11.13 -21.51
CA GLU A 64 -2.38 -10.09 -20.49
C GLU A 64 -3.66 -10.25 -19.68
N LYS A 65 -4.75 -10.75 -20.27
CA LYS A 65 -5.97 -11.06 -19.52
C LYS A 65 -5.73 -12.15 -18.48
N HIS A 66 -4.90 -13.14 -18.82
CA HIS A 66 -4.48 -14.17 -17.88
C HIS A 66 -3.64 -13.57 -16.74
N VAL A 67 -2.68 -12.69 -17.06
CA VAL A 67 -1.86 -12.01 -16.05
C VAL A 67 -2.71 -11.13 -15.13
N VAL A 68 -3.61 -10.31 -15.68
CA VAL A 68 -4.49 -9.45 -14.87
C VAL A 68 -5.43 -10.28 -14.00
N ALA A 69 -5.97 -11.39 -14.51
CA ALA A 69 -6.79 -12.30 -13.69
C ALA A 69 -5.99 -12.89 -12.52
N GLN A 70 -4.71 -13.19 -12.74
CA GLN A 70 -3.82 -13.67 -11.67
C GLN A 70 -3.52 -12.56 -10.65
N ILE A 71 -3.27 -11.32 -11.08
CA ILE A 71 -3.10 -10.15 -10.19
C ILE A 71 -4.34 -9.97 -9.32
N VAL A 72 -5.53 -9.89 -9.92
CA VAL A 72 -6.82 -9.77 -9.19
C VAL A 72 -6.98 -10.87 -8.14
N LYS A 73 -6.67 -12.12 -8.49
CA LYS A 73 -6.75 -13.25 -7.56
C LYS A 73 -5.80 -13.06 -6.38
N ASP A 74 -4.58 -12.62 -6.65
CA ASP A 74 -3.55 -12.42 -5.63
C ASP A 74 -3.96 -11.28 -4.68
N GLU A 75 -4.40 -10.14 -5.17
CA GLU A 75 -4.89 -9.01 -4.34
C GLU A 75 -6.02 -9.43 -3.38
N ILE A 76 -7.04 -10.13 -3.91
CA ILE A 76 -8.17 -10.59 -3.09
C ILE A 76 -7.69 -11.63 -2.04
N ARG A 77 -6.71 -12.47 -2.40
CA ARG A 77 -6.09 -13.40 -1.47
C ARG A 77 -5.30 -12.67 -0.39
N HIS A 78 -4.56 -11.61 -0.73
CA HIS A 78 -3.79 -10.81 0.22
C HIS A 78 -4.72 -10.14 1.22
N ALA A 79 -5.81 -9.52 0.74
CA ALA A 79 -6.87 -8.99 1.60
C ALA A 79 -7.42 -10.05 2.56
N THR A 80 -7.75 -11.24 2.03
CA THR A 80 -8.29 -12.36 2.82
C THR A 80 -7.33 -12.79 3.93
N VAL A 81 -6.03 -12.87 3.63
CA VAL A 81 -5.00 -13.20 4.64
C VAL A 81 -4.95 -12.13 5.73
N MET A 82 -4.95 -10.85 5.34
CA MET A 82 -4.90 -9.73 6.28
C MET A 82 -6.16 -9.67 7.17
N TYR A 83 -7.34 -9.88 6.61
CA TYR A 83 -8.58 -10.01 7.38
C TYR A 83 -8.58 -11.22 8.31
N GLY A 84 -7.97 -12.35 7.89
CA GLY A 84 -7.79 -13.50 8.78
C GLY A 84 -7.00 -13.14 10.03
N LEU A 85 -5.87 -12.43 9.88
CA LEU A 85 -5.07 -12.00 11.02
C LEU A 85 -5.79 -10.96 11.90
N LEU A 86 -6.62 -10.09 11.31
CA LEU A 86 -7.46 -9.17 12.07
C LEU A 86 -8.54 -9.91 12.87
N ALA A 87 -9.12 -10.97 12.29
CA ALA A 87 -10.09 -11.82 12.99
C ALA A 87 -9.45 -12.57 14.16
N ASP A 88 -8.21 -13.04 14.03
CA ASP A 88 -7.44 -13.64 15.12
C ASP A 88 -7.21 -12.66 16.28
N LEU A 89 -7.18 -11.35 16.00
CA LEU A 89 -7.12 -10.30 17.01
C LEU A 89 -8.49 -9.96 17.60
N GLY A 90 -9.59 -10.54 17.11
CA GLY A 90 -10.96 -10.31 17.59
C GLY A 90 -11.70 -9.18 16.86
N VAL A 91 -11.26 -8.79 15.66
CA VAL A 91 -12.01 -7.86 14.80
C VAL A 91 -13.10 -8.64 14.04
N ASP A 92 -14.33 -8.13 14.03
CA ASP A 92 -15.40 -8.67 13.19
C ASP A 92 -15.19 -8.24 11.72
N THR A 93 -14.35 -8.98 11.02
CA THR A 93 -13.98 -8.67 9.63
C THR A 93 -15.11 -8.93 8.65
N GLY A 94 -16.02 -9.86 8.96
CA GLY A 94 -17.21 -10.11 8.16
C GLY A 94 -18.14 -8.89 8.16
N ALA A 95 -18.45 -8.36 9.35
CA ALA A 95 -19.22 -7.13 9.47
C ALA A 95 -18.50 -5.93 8.86
N HIS A 96 -17.18 -5.79 9.07
CA HIS A 96 -16.38 -4.72 8.46
C HIS A 96 -16.50 -4.73 6.93
N VAL A 97 -16.30 -5.89 6.28
CA VAL A 97 -16.38 -6.00 4.83
C VAL A 97 -17.81 -5.74 4.34
N GLN A 98 -18.82 -6.34 4.96
CA GLN A 98 -20.22 -6.13 4.57
C GLN A 98 -20.65 -4.66 4.67
N ASN A 99 -20.21 -3.94 5.69
CA ASN A 99 -20.53 -2.52 5.88
C ASN A 99 -19.85 -1.60 4.85
N HIS A 100 -18.84 -2.09 4.12
CA HIS A 100 -18.06 -1.32 3.16
C HIS A 100 -18.06 -1.89 1.73
N ASP A 101 -18.89 -2.91 1.45
CA ASP A 101 -18.88 -3.65 0.17
C ASP A 101 -18.99 -2.73 -1.06
N GLU A 102 -20.01 -1.86 -1.08
CA GLU A 102 -20.20 -0.89 -2.16
C GLU A 102 -19.06 0.13 -2.24
N ILE A 103 -18.46 0.47 -1.10
CA ILE A 103 -17.40 1.49 -0.98
C ILE A 103 -16.08 0.98 -1.57
N PHE A 104 -15.75 -0.30 -1.40
CA PHE A 104 -14.50 -0.85 -1.95
C PHE A 104 -14.43 -0.76 -3.48
N THR A 105 -15.58 -0.73 -4.17
CA THR A 105 -15.66 -0.57 -5.63
C THR A 105 -15.76 0.90 -6.08
N MET A 106 -16.05 1.83 -5.17
CA MET A 106 -16.20 3.26 -5.48
C MET A 106 -14.92 3.85 -6.08
N ARG A 107 -15.06 4.63 -7.15
CA ARG A 107 -13.98 5.42 -7.78
C ARG A 107 -14.47 6.85 -8.00
N ILE A 108 -13.55 7.81 -7.95
CA ILE A 108 -13.84 9.22 -8.26
C ILE A 108 -13.85 9.46 -9.77
N ALA A 109 -14.29 10.64 -10.19
CA ALA A 109 -14.23 11.05 -11.59
C ALA A 109 -12.76 11.12 -12.08
N PRO A 110 -12.48 10.77 -13.35
CA PRO A 110 -11.11 10.74 -13.88
C PRO A 110 -10.32 12.07 -13.77
N ASP A 111 -11.03 13.19 -13.84
CA ASP A 111 -10.48 14.56 -13.76
C ASP A 111 -10.43 15.12 -12.33
N ALA A 112 -10.99 14.40 -11.35
CA ALA A 112 -10.91 14.80 -9.96
C ALA A 112 -9.50 14.58 -9.40
N ASP A 113 -9.03 15.54 -8.62
CA ASP A 113 -7.82 15.45 -7.81
C ASP A 113 -8.18 15.68 -6.34
N ILE A 114 -8.20 14.58 -5.58
CA ILE A 114 -8.43 14.63 -4.13
C ILE A 114 -7.13 14.87 -3.36
N GLY A 115 -6.02 15.05 -4.09
CA GLY A 115 -4.67 15.20 -3.55
C GLY A 115 -4.35 14.04 -2.64
N THR A 116 -4.25 14.34 -1.37
CA THR A 116 -3.93 13.38 -0.33
C THR A 116 -5.22 12.77 0.26
N ALA A 117 -6.37 13.45 0.26
CA ALA A 117 -7.55 13.08 1.06
C ALA A 117 -8.07 11.65 0.85
N ARG A 118 -8.61 11.06 1.93
CA ARG A 118 -9.51 9.90 1.88
C ARG A 118 -10.93 10.37 2.09
N ILE A 119 -11.86 9.83 1.31
CA ILE A 119 -13.19 10.40 1.16
C ILE A 119 -14.31 9.40 1.51
N THR A 120 -13.96 8.24 2.07
CA THR A 120 -14.89 7.19 2.49
C THR A 120 -14.49 6.64 3.86
N SER A 121 -15.37 5.85 4.48
CA SER A 121 -15.22 5.35 5.86
C SER A 121 -14.27 4.15 5.99
N ASP A 122 -14.04 3.42 4.91
CA ASP A 122 -13.04 2.34 4.87
C ASP A 122 -11.62 2.92 5.01
N LYS A 123 -10.64 2.04 5.18
CA LYS A 123 -9.27 2.40 5.53
C LYS A 123 -8.28 2.30 4.37
N ARG A 124 -8.75 2.11 3.13
CA ARG A 124 -7.86 2.05 1.96
C ARG A 124 -7.07 3.34 1.78
N VAL A 125 -5.90 3.20 1.18
CA VAL A 125 -5.06 4.34 0.77
C VAL A 125 -5.74 5.12 -0.36
N ASN A 126 -5.61 6.44 -0.34
CA ASN A 126 -6.33 7.34 -1.25
C ASN A 126 -6.08 7.09 -2.75
N ILE A 127 -4.94 6.51 -3.11
CA ILE A 127 -4.63 6.22 -4.51
C ILE A 127 -5.66 5.29 -5.16
N PHE A 128 -6.32 4.44 -4.37
CA PHE A 128 -7.34 3.49 -4.83
C PHE A 128 -8.70 4.13 -5.12
N TYR A 129 -8.91 5.43 -4.83
CA TYR A 129 -10.08 6.17 -5.34
C TYR A 129 -9.97 6.49 -6.81
N TYR A 130 -8.76 6.70 -7.32
CA TYR A 130 -8.56 7.13 -8.70
C TYR A 130 -8.89 5.99 -9.66
N PRO A 131 -9.60 6.27 -10.76
CA PRO A 131 -9.90 5.24 -11.75
C PRO A 131 -8.64 4.86 -12.56
N ILE A 132 -8.64 3.62 -13.03
CA ILE A 132 -7.65 3.09 -13.98
C ILE A 132 -8.38 2.94 -15.32
N ASP A 133 -8.21 3.92 -16.20
CA ASP A 133 -9.03 4.07 -17.42
C ASP A 133 -8.36 3.52 -18.68
N THR A 134 -7.02 3.58 -18.73
CA THR A 134 -6.22 3.14 -19.88
C THR A 134 -5.26 2.01 -19.51
N TRP A 135 -4.75 1.29 -20.52
CA TRP A 135 -3.74 0.25 -20.27
C TRP A 135 -2.46 0.86 -19.71
N ALA A 136 -2.08 2.05 -20.19
CA ALA A 136 -0.99 2.82 -19.60
C ALA A 136 -1.27 3.12 -18.12
N ASP A 137 -2.50 3.45 -17.73
CA ASP A 137 -2.85 3.63 -16.32
C ASP A 137 -2.62 2.36 -15.51
N PHE A 138 -3.10 1.23 -16.00
CA PHE A 138 -2.92 -0.04 -15.31
C PHE A 138 -1.43 -0.31 -15.09
N ILE A 139 -0.60 -0.14 -16.13
CA ILE A 139 0.83 -0.39 -16.05
C ILE A 139 1.56 0.58 -15.12
N PHE A 140 1.36 1.88 -15.26
CA PHE A 140 2.07 2.88 -14.46
C PHE A 140 1.55 2.98 -13.03
N PHE A 141 0.28 2.62 -12.79
CA PHE A 141 -0.25 2.40 -11.45
C PHE A 141 0.53 1.30 -10.74
N ASN A 142 0.55 0.07 -11.30
CA ASN A 142 1.24 -1.07 -10.69
C ASN A 142 2.75 -0.78 -10.56
N PHE A 143 3.38 -0.20 -11.59
CA PHE A 143 4.80 0.16 -11.53
C PHE A 143 5.16 1.06 -10.35
N CYS A 144 4.32 2.05 -10.03
CA CYS A 144 4.56 2.95 -8.90
C CYS A 144 4.03 2.36 -7.58
N MET A 145 2.79 1.90 -7.54
CA MET A 145 2.11 1.50 -6.32
C MET A 145 2.71 0.23 -5.71
N ASP A 146 3.01 -0.81 -6.50
CA ASP A 146 3.59 -2.06 -5.99
C ASP A 146 4.96 -1.83 -5.35
N ARG A 147 5.75 -0.88 -5.89
CA ARG A 147 7.03 -0.45 -5.27
C ARG A 147 6.81 0.37 -4.01
N GLY A 148 5.85 1.29 -4.05
CA GLY A 148 5.49 2.10 -2.87
C GLY A 148 5.03 1.22 -1.71
N ALA A 149 4.16 0.25 -1.99
CA ALA A 149 3.74 -0.78 -1.05
C ALA A 149 4.93 -1.67 -0.64
N GLY A 150 5.75 -2.12 -1.59
CA GLY A 150 6.93 -2.93 -1.36
C GLY A 150 7.87 -2.32 -0.31
N HIS A 151 8.21 -1.04 -0.43
CA HIS A 151 9.03 -0.35 0.58
C HIS A 151 8.34 -0.23 1.94
N GLN A 152 7.02 -0.05 2.00
CA GLN A 152 6.31 -0.10 3.29
C GLN A 152 6.34 -1.50 3.90
N LEU A 153 6.19 -2.54 3.07
CA LEU A 153 6.20 -3.94 3.51
C LEU A 153 7.61 -4.42 3.91
N GLU A 154 8.68 -3.82 3.41
CA GLU A 154 10.05 -4.11 3.86
C GLU A 154 10.21 -3.85 5.36
N ASP A 155 9.61 -2.78 5.86
CA ASP A 155 9.58 -2.47 7.29
C ASP A 155 8.81 -3.53 8.09
N VAL A 156 7.73 -4.08 7.51
CA VAL A 156 6.90 -5.09 8.16
C VAL A 156 7.68 -6.39 8.39
N ARG A 157 8.72 -6.69 7.61
CA ARG A 157 9.62 -7.83 7.90
C ARG A 157 10.35 -7.67 9.24
N HIS A 158 10.46 -6.44 9.73
CA HIS A 158 11.03 -6.10 11.02
C HIS A 158 9.97 -5.86 12.11
N CYS A 159 8.68 -6.00 11.79
CA CYS A 159 7.53 -5.79 12.68
C CYS A 159 7.56 -6.69 13.92
N SER A 160 7.34 -6.14 15.12
CA SER A 160 7.25 -6.89 16.37
C SER A 160 6.14 -7.96 16.39
N TYR A 161 5.09 -7.86 15.57
CA TYR A 161 4.02 -8.86 15.52
C TYR A 161 4.36 -10.01 14.56
N GLY A 162 4.69 -11.17 15.12
CA GLY A 162 5.16 -12.35 14.39
C GLY A 162 4.20 -12.88 13.32
N PRO A 163 2.88 -13.01 13.58
CA PRO A 163 1.92 -13.49 12.59
C PRO A 163 1.88 -12.64 11.32
N TRP A 164 1.94 -11.32 11.45
CA TRP A 164 1.94 -10.42 10.29
C TRP A 164 3.23 -10.54 9.47
N VAL A 165 4.40 -10.63 10.13
CA VAL A 165 5.69 -10.89 9.45
C VAL A 165 5.60 -12.14 8.57
N ARG A 166 5.09 -13.26 9.12
CA ARG A 166 5.00 -14.54 8.40
C ARG A 166 4.03 -14.49 7.23
N ALA A 167 2.90 -13.80 7.36
CA ALA A 167 1.94 -13.65 6.27
C ALA A 167 2.53 -12.82 5.11
N ILE A 168 3.22 -11.73 5.43
CA ILE A 168 3.82 -10.83 4.45
C ILE A 168 4.94 -11.50 3.65
N GLU A 169 5.69 -12.45 4.22
CA GLU A 169 6.67 -13.24 3.45
C GLU A 169 6.05 -14.03 2.29
N GLY A 170 4.82 -14.51 2.45
CA GLY A 170 4.07 -15.16 1.39
C GLY A 170 3.64 -14.18 0.30
N ILE A 171 3.03 -13.07 0.72
CA ILE A 171 2.58 -11.97 -0.15
C ILE A 171 3.74 -11.44 -1.00
N PHE A 172 4.90 -11.17 -0.39
CA PHE A 172 6.09 -10.70 -1.08
C PHE A 172 6.58 -11.59 -2.24
N LYS A 173 6.33 -12.90 -2.17
CA LYS A 173 6.74 -13.80 -3.26
C LYS A 173 5.85 -13.61 -4.49
N GLU A 174 4.58 -13.29 -4.28
CA GLU A 174 3.61 -13.01 -5.33
C GLU A 174 3.80 -11.60 -5.91
N GLU A 175 4.03 -10.59 -5.07
CA GLU A 175 4.32 -9.20 -5.48
C GLU A 175 5.48 -9.08 -6.47
N LYS A 176 6.50 -9.95 -6.34
CA LYS A 176 7.61 -10.01 -7.31
C LYS A 176 7.18 -10.32 -8.74
N PHE A 177 6.03 -10.98 -8.92
CA PHE A 177 5.45 -11.20 -10.24
C PHE A 177 4.85 -9.90 -10.80
N HIS A 178 4.09 -9.16 -9.98
CA HIS A 178 3.46 -7.88 -10.37
C HIS A 178 4.51 -6.84 -10.75
N ILE A 179 5.53 -6.65 -9.90
CA ILE A 179 6.64 -5.72 -10.14
C ILE A 179 7.33 -6.01 -11.48
N ARG A 180 7.59 -7.29 -11.81
CA ARG A 180 8.23 -7.68 -13.08
C ARG A 180 7.34 -7.46 -14.29
N HIS A 181 6.04 -7.68 -14.14
CA HIS A 181 5.06 -7.41 -15.20
C HIS A 181 4.99 -5.89 -15.49
N GLY A 182 4.96 -5.07 -14.44
CA GLY A 182 5.04 -3.61 -14.55
C GLY A 182 6.31 -3.16 -15.28
N GLU A 183 7.50 -3.65 -14.89
CA GLU A 183 8.78 -3.29 -15.56
C GLU A 183 8.79 -3.65 -17.03
N TYR A 184 8.30 -4.86 -17.37
CA TYR A 184 8.24 -5.33 -18.75
C TYR A 184 7.41 -4.38 -19.62
N TRP A 185 6.24 -3.95 -19.14
CA TRP A 185 5.36 -3.07 -19.91
C TRP A 185 5.79 -1.61 -19.90
N VAL A 186 6.30 -1.10 -18.77
CA VAL A 186 6.86 0.26 -18.72
C VAL A 186 7.96 0.42 -19.76
N LYS A 187 8.87 -0.55 -19.85
CA LYS A 187 9.92 -0.55 -20.88
C LYS A 187 9.33 -0.50 -22.30
N ARG A 188 8.36 -1.35 -22.60
CA ARG A 188 7.72 -1.40 -23.93
C ARG A 188 7.03 -0.09 -24.30
N LEU A 189 6.28 0.49 -23.36
CA LEU A 189 5.53 1.73 -23.59
C LEU A 189 6.46 2.95 -23.68
N ALA A 190 7.53 2.97 -22.89
CA ALA A 190 8.49 4.06 -22.91
C ALA A 190 9.41 3.99 -24.15
N GLU A 191 9.92 2.82 -24.53
CA GLU A 191 10.89 2.74 -25.64
C GLU A 191 10.24 2.85 -27.04
N ASP A 192 8.92 2.63 -27.18
CA ASP A 192 8.22 2.83 -28.45
C ASP A 192 7.90 4.33 -28.68
N PRO A 193 8.42 4.96 -29.74
CA PRO A 193 8.15 6.37 -30.05
C PRO A 193 6.67 6.73 -30.18
N LYS A 194 5.80 5.77 -30.48
CA LYS A 194 4.35 6.00 -30.61
C LYS A 194 3.65 6.12 -29.26
N THR A 195 4.23 5.56 -28.21
CA THR A 195 3.64 5.53 -26.86
C THR A 195 4.46 6.30 -25.83
N HIS A 196 5.69 6.71 -26.15
CA HIS A 196 6.59 7.39 -25.22
C HIS A 196 5.96 8.63 -24.56
N ASP A 197 5.31 9.51 -25.33
CA ASP A 197 4.69 10.73 -24.78
C ASP A 197 3.52 10.42 -23.82
N GLU A 198 2.69 9.43 -24.17
CA GLU A 198 1.60 8.94 -23.30
C GLU A 198 2.18 8.29 -22.04
N ALA A 199 3.23 7.48 -22.19
CA ALA A 199 3.93 6.81 -21.10
C ALA A 199 4.52 7.84 -20.13
N GLN A 200 5.17 8.88 -20.63
CA GLN A 200 5.73 9.96 -19.81
C GLN A 200 4.65 10.72 -19.04
N THR A 201 3.52 11.03 -19.68
CA THR A 201 2.40 11.73 -19.05
C THR A 201 1.74 10.86 -17.97
N THR A 202 1.53 9.58 -18.27
CA THR A 202 0.88 8.63 -17.37
C THR A 202 1.77 8.27 -16.18
N PHE A 203 3.07 8.11 -16.42
CA PHE A 203 4.08 7.96 -15.37
C PHE A 203 4.06 9.16 -14.41
N ALA A 204 4.08 10.38 -14.95
CA ALA A 204 4.08 11.58 -14.12
C ALA A 204 2.85 11.64 -13.20
N LYS A 205 1.66 11.32 -13.75
CA LYS A 205 0.41 11.24 -12.99
C LYS A 205 0.50 10.26 -11.83
N TRP A 206 0.89 9.02 -12.09
CA TRP A 206 0.88 7.97 -11.06
C TRP A 206 2.02 8.12 -10.06
N PHE A 207 3.19 8.57 -10.48
CA PHE A 207 4.29 8.88 -9.56
C PHE A 207 3.88 9.93 -8.52
N ILE A 208 3.29 11.07 -8.96
CA ILE A 208 2.87 12.13 -8.04
C ILE A 208 1.81 11.63 -7.06
N ARG A 209 0.85 10.83 -7.54
CA ARG A 209 -0.17 10.21 -6.69
C ARG A 209 0.44 9.24 -5.67
N THR A 210 1.43 8.42 -6.06
CA THR A 210 2.15 7.53 -5.14
C THR A 210 2.97 8.31 -4.12
N MET A 211 3.63 9.41 -4.49
CA MET A 211 4.39 10.24 -3.54
C MET A 211 3.50 10.83 -2.41
N ASN A 212 2.21 11.01 -2.70
CA ASN A 212 1.22 11.53 -1.76
C ASN A 212 0.71 10.48 -0.75
N ILE A 213 1.01 9.19 -0.93
CA ILE A 213 0.44 8.14 -0.06
C ILE A 213 1.19 7.95 1.24
N PHE A 214 2.48 8.31 1.32
CA PHE A 214 3.35 7.90 2.45
C PHE A 214 3.09 8.62 3.77
N GLY A 215 2.46 9.81 3.72
CA GLY A 215 2.24 10.66 4.87
C GLY A 215 3.43 11.53 5.27
N ARG A 216 3.18 12.58 6.04
CA ARG A 216 4.15 13.62 6.36
C ARG A 216 5.26 13.09 7.28
N PRO A 217 6.46 13.69 7.24
CA PRO A 217 7.55 13.33 8.14
C PRO A 217 7.25 13.65 9.60
N GLY A 218 7.85 12.89 10.52
CA GLY A 218 7.86 13.22 11.95
C GLY A 218 6.48 13.20 12.61
N SER A 219 5.55 12.38 12.10
CA SER A 219 4.21 12.35 12.65
C SER A 219 4.12 11.62 13.98
N SER A 220 3.19 12.08 14.83
CA SER A 220 2.96 11.51 16.16
C SER A 220 2.59 10.01 16.08
N LYS A 221 1.79 9.67 15.07
CA LYS A 221 1.36 8.31 14.79
C LYS A 221 2.48 7.41 14.27
N ASN A 222 3.30 7.87 13.33
CA ASN A 222 4.48 7.10 12.91
C ASN A 222 5.44 6.91 14.09
N ALA A 223 5.61 7.90 14.97
CA ALA A 223 6.41 7.75 16.18
C ALA A 223 5.89 6.63 17.09
N LEU A 224 4.58 6.46 17.24
CA LEU A 224 3.98 5.32 17.95
C LEU A 224 4.24 3.99 17.22
N TYR A 225 4.09 3.95 15.90
CA TYR A 225 4.39 2.75 15.12
C TYR A 225 5.84 2.32 15.27
N ARG A 226 6.77 3.28 15.30
CA ARG A 226 8.20 2.99 15.53
C ARG A 226 8.49 2.62 16.97
N LYS A 227 7.86 3.28 17.95
CA LYS A 227 7.94 2.92 19.39
C LYS A 227 7.62 1.43 19.58
N TYR A 228 6.55 0.95 18.96
CA TYR A 228 6.14 -0.45 19.03
C TYR A 228 6.81 -1.35 18.01
N ARG A 229 7.74 -0.84 17.19
CA ARG A 229 8.38 -1.58 16.10
C ARG A 229 7.36 -2.25 15.17
N LEU A 230 6.22 -1.60 14.91
CA LEU A 230 5.26 -1.96 13.86
C LEU A 230 5.71 -1.45 12.48
N LYS A 231 6.42 -0.31 12.48
CA LYS A 231 7.20 0.21 11.34
C LYS A 231 8.63 0.47 11.79
N LEU A 232 9.57 0.50 10.84
CA LEU A 232 10.99 0.73 11.13
C LEU A 232 11.36 2.20 10.86
N ARG A 233 10.94 2.71 9.72
CA ARG A 233 11.32 4.02 9.17
C ARG A 233 10.22 5.07 9.35
N ASP A 234 10.65 6.33 9.36
CA ASP A 234 9.74 7.46 9.20
C ASP A 234 9.12 7.45 7.79
N ASN A 235 7.94 8.07 7.66
CA ASN A 235 7.21 8.13 6.40
C ASN A 235 8.06 8.73 5.25
N ASP A 236 8.87 9.75 5.52
CA ASP A 236 9.69 10.36 4.47
C ASP A 236 10.89 9.49 4.08
N GLU A 237 11.49 8.74 5.01
CA GLU A 237 12.57 7.81 4.69
C GLU A 237 12.11 6.72 3.71
N VAL A 238 10.90 6.19 3.91
CA VAL A 238 10.26 5.24 2.98
C VAL A 238 9.98 5.91 1.62
N ARG A 239 9.43 7.13 1.63
CA ARG A 239 9.17 7.91 0.40
C ARG A 239 10.45 8.14 -0.41
N GLN A 240 11.54 8.56 0.23
CA GLN A 240 12.81 8.82 -0.46
C GLN A 240 13.42 7.54 -1.04
N SER A 241 13.29 6.41 -0.32
CA SER A 241 13.71 5.10 -0.83
C SER A 241 12.96 4.74 -2.12
N PHE A 242 11.63 4.89 -2.09
CA PHE A 242 10.76 4.70 -3.25
C PHE A 242 11.13 5.61 -4.42
N ALA A 243 11.27 6.91 -4.15
CA ALA A 243 11.58 7.89 -5.19
C ALA A 243 12.94 7.62 -5.84
N ALA A 244 13.93 7.18 -5.06
CA ALA A 244 15.24 6.81 -5.56
C ALA A 244 15.19 5.58 -6.48
N GLU A 245 14.49 4.51 -6.08
CA GLU A 245 14.34 3.31 -6.93
C GLU A 245 13.60 3.65 -8.23
N VAL A 246 12.46 4.34 -8.14
CA VAL A 246 11.66 4.68 -9.31
C VAL A 246 12.41 5.60 -10.26
N LYS A 247 13.21 6.53 -9.75
CA LYS A 247 14.09 7.37 -10.57
C LYS A 247 15.06 6.53 -11.38
N GLU A 248 15.78 5.63 -10.73
CA GLU A 248 16.75 4.75 -11.40
C GLU A 248 16.08 3.96 -12.54
N LYS A 249 14.91 3.37 -12.26
CA LYS A 249 14.15 2.57 -13.23
C LYS A 249 13.58 3.39 -14.38
N ALA A 250 13.06 4.58 -14.10
CA ALA A 250 12.51 5.47 -15.13
C ALA A 250 13.60 5.95 -16.09
N GLU A 251 14.76 6.34 -15.57
CA GLU A 251 15.90 6.82 -16.38
C GLU A 251 16.43 5.72 -17.33
N GLN A 252 16.40 4.45 -16.92
CA GLN A 252 16.81 3.30 -17.75
C GLN A 252 15.97 3.13 -19.02
N VAL A 253 14.74 3.63 -19.03
CA VAL A 253 13.80 3.50 -20.16
C VAL A 253 13.50 4.85 -20.82
N GLY A 254 14.28 5.89 -20.52
CA GLY A 254 14.13 7.22 -21.14
C GLY A 254 12.94 8.04 -20.63
N LEU A 255 12.40 7.70 -19.46
CA LEU A 255 11.42 8.52 -18.76
C LEU A 255 12.10 9.50 -17.81
N LYS A 256 11.52 10.68 -17.65
CA LYS A 256 11.94 11.71 -16.71
C LYS A 256 11.09 11.65 -15.45
N LEU A 257 11.75 11.63 -14.31
CA LEU A 257 11.07 11.75 -13.01
C LEU A 257 10.37 13.11 -12.93
N PRO A 258 9.05 13.17 -12.66
CA PRO A 258 8.36 14.44 -12.48
C PRO A 258 8.82 15.11 -11.18
N GLU A 259 8.76 16.44 -11.15
CA GLU A 259 9.01 17.19 -9.92
C GLU A 259 7.84 17.03 -8.95
N TRP A 260 8.14 16.60 -7.72
CA TRP A 260 7.17 16.53 -6.63
C TRP A 260 7.57 17.53 -5.55
N THR A 261 6.73 18.54 -5.32
CA THR A 261 6.92 19.52 -4.25
C THR A 261 5.87 19.30 -3.15
N PRO A 262 6.27 18.83 -1.96
CA PRO A 262 5.34 18.61 -0.87
C PRO A 262 4.83 19.93 -0.27
N VAL A 263 3.54 19.95 0.07
CA VAL A 263 2.98 20.90 1.02
C VAL A 263 2.74 20.13 2.31
N TRP A 264 3.70 20.15 3.23
CA TRP A 264 3.73 19.26 4.40
C TRP A 264 2.49 19.37 5.29
N GLU A 265 1.90 20.56 5.38
CA GLU A 265 0.68 20.81 6.16
C GLU A 265 -0.56 20.17 5.54
N ARG A 266 -0.52 19.86 4.23
CA ARG A 266 -1.58 19.16 3.49
C ARG A 266 -1.34 17.67 3.37
N LEU A 267 -0.14 17.21 3.73
CA LEU A 267 0.14 15.79 3.86
C LEU A 267 -0.38 15.30 5.23
N PRO A 268 -1.04 14.14 5.27
CA PRO A 268 -1.53 13.56 6.51
C PRO A 268 -0.41 13.20 7.47
N GLU A 269 -0.74 13.04 8.76
CA GLU A 269 0.18 12.51 9.74
C GLU A 269 0.68 11.10 9.37
N GLU A 270 -0.23 10.21 9.05
CA GLU A 270 0.09 8.86 8.59
C GLU A 270 0.08 8.82 7.07
N ALA A 271 0.63 7.78 6.44
CA ALA A 271 0.15 7.42 5.11
C ALA A 271 -1.38 7.45 5.11
N HIS A 272 -2.04 8.22 4.23
CA HIS A 272 -3.40 8.72 4.52
C HIS A 272 -4.38 7.61 4.91
N ILE A 273 -4.63 7.54 6.22
CA ILE A 273 -5.93 7.36 6.84
C ILE A 273 -6.37 8.71 7.43
N PRO A 274 -7.46 9.30 6.95
CA PRO A 274 -8.27 10.29 7.67
C PRO A 274 -9.76 9.88 7.78
N GLY A 275 -10.27 9.86 9.03
CA GLY A 275 -11.70 9.67 9.38
C GLY A 275 -12.20 8.26 9.18
#